data_AF-A0A9E8TRK5-F1
#
_entry.id   AF-A0A9E8TRK5-F1
#
_cell.length_a   1.000
_cell.length_b   1.000
_cell.length_c   1.000
_cell.angle_alpha   90.00
_cell.angle_beta   90.00
_cell.angle_gamma   90.00
#
_symmetry.space_group_name_H-M   'P 1'
#
loop_
_entity.id
_entity.type
_entity.pdbx_description
1 polymer ?
#
loop_
_entity_poly.entity_id
_entity_poly.type
_entity_poly.pdbx_seq_one_letter_code
_entity_poly.pdbx_strand_id
1 'polypeptide(L)'
;MRSRGFPQLRTLVRNIEMILVGHAAQEVATDSFVTATTVVPLPLWVELPPKIDVGLKSAKNEDLVLPARIEWSVPPVVLLRDGETVTADWRVTNMGHNLSGTVEVTSAGISESIPGELGTTPVHAFSGRDLRRKLDALVKAGQTARWLILEGFETYTRSKLEEANRIVAQELSVHNEQSIPGVLDDIALDGLLTHMLFGSADGSSTQRSSIVSRMVDKALAPDAFRTYDPARYFTLNLKSRALDEVRRTVGDPHIGPKIRRLQQQVQATNIEELVRAYNEQYPKENLGWKRAVAALSVGPAAGVMAVPLITDEELREYSGRRGSSAAA
;
A
#
# COMPACT_ATOMS: atom_id res chain seq x y z
N MET A 1 9.06 10.87 -9.61
CA MET A 1 7.73 11.50 -9.41
C MET A 1 7.31 11.24 -7.97
N ARG A 2 7.40 12.24 -7.08
CA ARG A 2 6.91 12.14 -5.71
C ARG A 2 5.39 12.27 -5.75
N SER A 3 4.64 11.21 -5.51
CA SER A 3 3.20 11.31 -5.32
C SER A 3 2.95 12.13 -4.06
N ARG A 4 2.27 13.28 -4.19
CA ARG A 4 1.99 14.18 -3.08
C ARG A 4 1.34 13.40 -1.93
N GLY A 5 1.87 13.54 -0.72
CA GLY A 5 1.37 12.88 0.49
C GLY A 5 1.76 11.40 0.66
N PHE A 6 2.41 10.75 -0.31
CA PHE A 6 2.90 9.38 -0.11
C PHE A 6 4.03 9.36 0.93
N PRO A 7 4.02 8.41 1.89
CA PRO A 7 5.08 8.32 2.88
C PRO A 7 6.45 8.23 2.22
N GLN A 8 7.46 8.86 2.81
CA GLN A 8 8.81 8.78 2.26
C GLN A 8 9.24 7.31 2.16
N LEU A 9 9.72 6.89 0.98
CA LEU A 9 10.00 5.47 0.69
C LEU A 9 10.95 4.85 1.71
N ARG A 10 12.01 5.58 2.10
CA ARG A 10 12.94 5.17 3.17
C ARG A 10 12.23 4.93 4.51
N THR A 11 11.35 5.86 4.92
CA THR A 11 10.56 5.71 6.15
C THR A 11 9.63 4.50 6.09
N LEU A 12 8.98 4.27 4.94
CA LEU A 12 8.12 3.10 4.73
C LEU A 12 8.91 1.78 4.87
N VAL A 13 10.03 1.63 4.15
CA VAL A 13 10.81 0.38 4.22
C VAL A 13 11.46 0.17 5.58
N ARG A 14 11.91 1.25 6.23
CA ARG A 14 12.43 1.19 7.60
C ARG A 14 11.35 0.73 8.58
N ASN A 15 10.13 1.24 8.49
CA ASN A 15 9.06 0.77 9.36
C ASN A 15 8.66 -0.68 9.07
N ILE A 16 8.68 -1.11 7.80
CA ILE A 16 8.49 -2.52 7.43
C ILE A 16 9.58 -3.41 8.05
N GLU A 17 10.84 -2.97 7.99
CA GLU A 17 11.96 -3.66 8.62
C GLU A 17 11.76 -3.80 10.13
N MET A 18 11.38 -2.71 10.81
CA MET A 18 11.11 -2.75 12.26
C MET A 18 9.99 -3.74 12.62
N ILE A 19 8.96 -3.88 11.78
CA ILE A 19 7.90 -4.89 12.00
C ILE A 19 8.46 -6.30 11.87
N LEU A 20 9.25 -6.57 10.82
CA LEU A 20 9.87 -7.88 10.60
C LEU A 20 10.85 -8.26 11.71
N VAL A 21 11.68 -7.32 12.14
CA VAL A 21 12.59 -7.47 13.28
C VAL A 21 11.80 -7.71 14.58
N GLY A 22 10.70 -6.99 14.79
CA GLY A 22 9.82 -7.20 15.94
C GLY A 22 9.18 -8.58 15.96
N HIS A 23 8.67 -9.08 14.81
CA HIS A 23 8.13 -10.43 14.70
C HIS A 23 9.21 -11.49 14.98
N ALA A 24 10.39 -11.35 14.36
CA ALA A 24 11.51 -12.26 14.59
C ALA A 24 11.91 -12.28 16.07
N ALA A 25 12.03 -11.11 16.71
CA ALA A 25 12.36 -11.00 18.14
C ALA A 25 11.31 -11.66 19.05
N GLN A 26 10.04 -11.68 18.66
CA GLN A 26 8.96 -12.34 19.41
C GLN A 26 9.05 -13.87 19.37
N GLU A 27 9.58 -14.43 18.28
CA GLU A 27 9.73 -15.88 18.07
C GLU A 27 10.99 -16.45 18.75
N VAL A 28 11.90 -15.59 19.22
CA VAL A 28 13.14 -16.00 19.88
C VAL A 28 12.84 -16.63 21.25
N ALA A 29 13.20 -17.91 21.41
CA ALA A 29 13.19 -18.59 22.70
C ALA A 29 14.32 -18.08 23.60
N THR A 30 13.99 -17.57 24.79
CA THR A 30 14.97 -16.97 25.72
C THR A 30 15.40 -17.90 26.87
N ASP A 31 14.73 -19.03 27.04
CA ASP A 31 14.87 -19.90 28.22
C ASP A 31 16.26 -20.55 28.35
N SER A 32 17.05 -20.59 27.27
CA SER A 32 18.39 -21.18 27.23
C SER A 32 19.55 -20.19 27.43
N PHE A 33 19.27 -18.90 27.68
CA PHE A 33 20.30 -17.85 27.76
C PHE A 33 20.47 -17.33 29.20
N VAL A 34 21.52 -17.80 29.87
CA VAL A 34 21.88 -17.41 31.24
C VAL A 34 23.01 -16.37 31.28
N THR A 35 23.82 -16.30 30.21
CA THR A 35 25.04 -15.49 30.11
C THR A 35 24.88 -14.25 29.22
N ALA A 36 25.93 -13.43 29.14
CA ALA A 36 26.01 -12.33 28.19
C ALA A 36 25.71 -12.83 26.75
N THR A 37 24.79 -12.13 26.10
CA THR A 37 24.26 -12.47 24.77
C THR A 37 24.15 -11.19 23.96
N THR A 38 24.53 -11.23 22.70
CA THR A 38 24.35 -10.12 21.76
C THR A 38 23.16 -10.41 20.85
N VAL A 39 22.26 -9.44 20.73
CA VAL A 39 21.17 -9.45 19.76
C VAL A 39 21.65 -8.71 18.52
N VAL A 40 21.67 -9.37 17.38
CA VAL A 40 22.10 -8.79 16.10
C VAL A 40 20.91 -8.75 15.14
N PRO A 41 20.25 -7.60 14.98
CA PRO A 41 19.29 -7.41 13.89
C PRO A 41 20.05 -7.37 12.56
N LEU A 42 19.62 -8.17 11.59
CA LEU A 42 20.18 -8.18 10.24
C LEU A 42 19.47 -7.12 9.38
N PRO A 43 20.20 -6.40 8.50
CA PRO A 43 19.58 -5.43 7.60
C PRO A 43 18.63 -6.17 6.64
N LEU A 44 17.43 -5.62 6.40
CA LEU A 44 16.45 -6.25 5.50
C LEU A 44 16.35 -5.57 4.16
N TRP A 45 17.02 -4.41 4.01
CA TRP A 45 16.99 -3.61 2.80
C TRP A 45 18.39 -3.13 2.42
N VAL A 46 18.64 -3.11 1.12
CA VAL A 46 19.74 -2.37 0.48
C VAL A 46 19.18 -1.35 -0.49
N GLU A 47 19.89 -0.26 -0.71
CA GLU A 47 19.55 0.73 -1.74
C GLU A 47 20.44 0.53 -2.95
N LEU A 48 19.83 0.11 -4.07
CA LEU A 48 20.54 -0.20 -5.30
C LEU A 48 19.97 0.58 -6.48
N PRO A 49 20.80 0.98 -7.46
CA PRO A 49 20.30 1.48 -8.73
C PRO A 49 19.57 0.34 -9.48
N PRO A 50 18.41 0.57 -10.10
CA PRO A 50 17.70 -0.47 -10.83
C PRO A 50 18.48 -0.91 -12.08
N LYS A 51 18.55 -2.23 -12.34
CA LYS A 51 19.14 -2.80 -13.57
C LYS A 51 18.12 -3.08 -14.68
N ILE A 52 16.84 -2.86 -14.38
CA ILE A 52 15.74 -2.95 -15.33
C ILE A 52 15.08 -1.59 -15.48
N ASP A 53 14.37 -1.40 -16.58
CA ASP A 53 13.53 -0.22 -16.75
C ASP A 53 12.42 -0.19 -15.69
N VAL A 54 12.51 0.76 -14.78
CA VAL A 54 11.49 1.05 -13.75
C VAL A 54 10.50 2.14 -14.21
N GLY A 55 10.45 2.39 -15.51
CA GLY A 55 9.59 3.36 -16.19
C GLY A 55 10.08 4.80 -16.01
N LEU A 56 9.13 5.75 -15.99
CA LEU A 56 9.41 7.20 -15.90
C LEU A 56 10.23 7.65 -14.67
N LYS A 57 10.54 6.74 -13.73
CA LYS A 57 11.39 7.03 -12.55
C LYS A 57 12.87 7.12 -12.91
N SER A 58 13.39 6.21 -13.73
CA SER A 58 14.80 6.20 -14.15
C SER A 58 15.10 7.32 -15.15
N ALA A 59 14.17 7.60 -16.06
CA ALA A 59 14.32 8.66 -17.07
C ALA A 59 14.44 10.08 -16.50
N LYS A 60 14.09 10.30 -15.23
CA LYS A 60 14.11 11.62 -14.57
C LYS A 60 15.15 11.75 -13.46
N ASN A 61 15.87 10.67 -13.15
CA ASN A 61 16.83 10.65 -12.06
C ASN A 61 17.89 9.57 -12.33
N GLU A 62 19.04 10.00 -12.86
CA GLU A 62 20.16 9.11 -13.19
C GLU A 62 20.74 8.44 -11.93
N ASP A 63 20.67 9.11 -10.77
CA ASP A 63 21.13 8.61 -9.46
C ASP A 63 20.01 7.94 -8.65
N LEU A 64 18.97 7.41 -9.32
CA LEU A 64 17.87 6.77 -8.63
C LEU A 64 18.31 5.46 -7.96
N VAL A 65 18.40 5.47 -6.64
CA VAL A 65 18.44 4.26 -5.82
C VAL A 65 17.05 3.87 -5.34
N LEU A 66 16.77 2.56 -5.34
CA LEU A 66 15.52 1.99 -4.87
C LEU A 66 15.80 0.90 -3.83
N PRO A 67 14.91 0.73 -2.84
CA PRO A 67 15.08 -0.30 -1.83
C PRO A 67 14.87 -1.69 -2.44
N ALA A 68 15.79 -2.59 -2.10
CA ALA A 68 15.82 -3.98 -2.47
C ALA A 68 15.87 -4.84 -1.22
N ARG A 69 14.97 -5.83 -1.15
CA ARG A 69 14.86 -6.68 0.03
C ARG A 69 15.99 -7.72 0.04
N ILE A 70 16.61 -7.89 1.20
CA ILE A 70 17.55 -8.98 1.47
C ILE A 70 16.75 -10.18 1.97
N GLU A 71 16.94 -11.32 1.33
CA GLU A 71 16.50 -12.64 1.80
C GLU A 71 17.67 -13.29 2.56
N TRP A 72 17.45 -13.64 3.82
CA TRP A 72 18.46 -14.28 4.69
C TRP A 72 18.15 -15.78 4.86
N SER A 73 19.19 -16.62 4.98
CA SER A 73 19.03 -18.05 5.32
C SER A 73 18.75 -18.28 6.81
N VAL A 74 18.93 -17.26 7.64
CA VAL A 74 18.63 -17.25 9.07
C VAL A 74 17.54 -16.22 9.39
N PRO A 75 16.87 -16.30 10.56
CA PRO A 75 15.92 -15.27 10.97
C PRO A 75 16.55 -13.86 11.03
N PRO A 76 15.78 -12.78 10.78
CA PRO A 76 16.26 -11.39 10.82
C PRO A 76 16.87 -10.91 12.13
N VAL A 77 16.72 -11.67 13.21
CA VAL A 77 17.30 -11.39 14.53
C VAL A 77 18.11 -12.62 14.94
N VAL A 78 19.42 -12.44 15.05
CA VAL A 78 20.35 -13.50 15.49
C VAL A 78 20.75 -13.25 16.94
N LEU A 79 20.70 -14.29 17.77
CA LEU A 79 21.27 -14.27 19.11
C LEU A 79 22.64 -14.94 19.10
N LEU A 80 23.64 -14.27 19.66
CA LEU A 80 25.00 -14.79 19.77
C LEU A 80 25.45 -14.77 21.22
N ARG A 81 26.01 -15.88 21.70
CA ARG A 81 26.80 -15.90 22.94
C ARG A 81 28.13 -15.20 22.72
N ASP A 82 28.82 -14.90 23.81
CA ASP A 82 30.15 -14.31 23.73
C ASP A 82 31.11 -15.20 22.93
N GLY A 83 31.82 -14.60 21.96
CA GLY A 83 32.69 -15.30 21.00
C GLY A 83 31.99 -16.18 19.96
N GLU A 84 30.66 -16.31 19.99
CA GLU A 84 29.91 -17.09 19.00
C GLU A 84 29.85 -16.35 17.66
N THR A 85 29.91 -17.11 16.57
CA THR A 85 29.76 -16.62 15.20
C THR A 85 28.77 -17.52 14.47
N VAL A 86 27.87 -16.91 13.70
CA VAL A 86 26.89 -17.62 12.88
C VAL A 86 27.11 -17.27 11.42
N THR A 87 27.28 -18.26 10.57
CA THR A 87 27.33 -18.06 9.11
C THR A 87 25.90 -17.90 8.58
N ALA A 88 25.68 -16.85 7.78
CA ALA A 88 24.40 -16.56 7.16
C ALA A 88 24.57 -16.30 5.67
N ASP A 89 23.72 -16.92 4.86
CA ASP A 89 23.63 -16.64 3.43
C ASP A 89 22.61 -15.53 3.21
N TRP A 90 22.90 -14.67 2.25
CA TRP A 90 22.01 -13.59 1.86
C TRP A 90 21.81 -13.57 0.35
N ARG A 91 20.63 -13.08 -0.08
CA ARG A 91 20.28 -12.94 -1.49
C ARG A 91 19.43 -11.69 -1.74
N VAL A 92 19.65 -11.05 -2.89
CA VAL A 92 18.84 -9.94 -3.39
C VAL A 92 18.46 -10.24 -4.84
N THR A 93 17.17 -10.45 -5.12
CA THR A 93 16.66 -10.88 -6.44
C THR A 93 15.74 -9.88 -7.14
N ASN A 94 15.69 -8.63 -6.71
CA ASN A 94 14.73 -7.66 -7.26
C ASN A 94 15.37 -6.68 -8.26
N MET A 95 14.54 -6.01 -9.06
CA MET A 95 14.96 -4.92 -9.96
C MET A 95 16.09 -5.28 -10.94
N GLY A 96 16.16 -6.54 -11.36
CA GLY A 96 17.22 -7.05 -12.25
C GLY A 96 18.53 -7.41 -11.56
N HIS A 97 18.60 -7.29 -10.24
CA HIS A 97 19.69 -7.83 -9.46
C HIS A 97 19.47 -9.31 -9.17
N ASN A 98 20.57 -10.05 -9.12
CA ASN A 98 20.66 -11.40 -8.58
C ASN A 98 21.99 -11.48 -7.83
N LEU A 99 22.05 -10.76 -6.71
CA LEU A 99 23.22 -10.74 -5.83
C LEU A 99 23.02 -11.79 -4.74
N SER A 100 24.11 -12.42 -4.33
CA SER A 100 24.11 -13.35 -3.21
C SER A 100 25.50 -13.41 -2.61
N GLY A 101 25.57 -13.79 -1.35
CA GLY A 101 26.83 -14.02 -0.67
C GLY A 101 26.60 -14.73 0.66
N THR A 102 27.69 -14.93 1.37
CA THR A 102 27.70 -15.51 2.70
C THR A 102 28.48 -14.54 3.59
N VAL A 103 27.98 -14.28 4.79
CA VAL A 103 28.63 -13.42 5.79
C VAL A 103 28.67 -14.11 7.14
N GLU A 104 29.62 -13.71 7.96
CA GLU A 104 29.67 -14.11 9.35
C GLU A 104 28.96 -13.06 10.21
N VAL A 105 28.03 -13.50 11.05
CA VAL A 105 27.35 -12.67 12.03
C VAL A 105 28.08 -12.85 13.36
N THR A 106 28.65 -11.76 13.86
CA THR A 106 29.43 -11.69 15.10
C THR A 106 28.76 -10.72 16.08
N SER A 107 29.27 -10.61 17.31
CA SER A 107 28.80 -9.62 18.27
C SER A 107 28.96 -8.16 17.79
N ALA A 108 29.86 -7.91 16.83
CA ALA A 108 30.04 -6.59 16.21
C ALA A 108 29.07 -6.31 15.04
N GLY A 109 28.27 -7.29 14.62
CA GLY A 109 27.41 -7.22 13.44
C GLY A 109 27.87 -8.21 12.36
N ILE A 110 27.53 -7.91 11.11
CA ILE A 110 27.98 -8.71 9.96
C ILE A 110 29.45 -8.39 9.61
N SER A 111 30.22 -9.41 9.24
CA SER A 111 31.66 -9.32 8.97
C SER A 111 32.00 -8.54 7.70
N GLU A 112 31.14 -8.65 6.69
CA GLU A 112 31.29 -8.00 5.39
C GLU A 112 30.03 -7.20 5.07
N SER A 113 30.23 -5.99 4.54
CA SER A 113 29.12 -5.11 4.18
C SER A 113 28.44 -5.58 2.89
N ILE A 114 27.12 -5.66 2.91
CA ILE A 114 26.32 -5.94 1.72
C ILE A 114 26.23 -4.63 0.90
N PRO A 115 26.45 -4.67 -0.43
CA PRO A 115 26.39 -3.48 -1.26
C PRO A 115 25.07 -2.70 -1.10
N GLY A 116 25.18 -1.43 -0.70
CA GLY A 116 24.04 -0.53 -0.53
C GLY A 116 23.24 -0.75 0.75
N GLU A 117 23.73 -1.56 1.69
CA GLU A 117 23.01 -1.81 2.94
C GLU A 117 22.82 -0.55 3.79
N LEU A 118 21.72 -0.57 4.54
CA LEU A 118 21.47 0.39 5.60
C LEU A 118 21.89 -0.31 6.89
N GLY A 119 23.07 0.03 7.40
CA GLY A 119 23.67 -0.68 8.54
C GLY A 119 22.74 -0.79 9.75
N THR A 120 22.87 -1.91 10.48
CA THR A 120 22.18 -2.15 11.75
C THR A 120 23.14 -2.03 12.92
N THR A 121 22.61 -1.82 14.13
CA THR A 121 23.43 -1.70 15.34
C THR A 121 23.13 -2.89 16.26
N PRO A 122 24.13 -3.76 16.54
CA PRO A 122 23.98 -4.82 17.52
C PRO A 122 23.63 -4.26 18.90
N VAL A 123 22.91 -5.07 19.68
CA VAL A 123 22.50 -4.71 21.04
C VAL A 123 23.01 -5.78 22.00
N HIS A 124 23.95 -5.40 22.86
CA HIS A 124 24.48 -6.29 23.89
C HIS A 124 23.53 -6.37 25.09
N ALA A 125 23.34 -7.59 25.60
CA ALA A 125 22.61 -7.88 26.81
C ALA A 125 23.52 -8.63 27.81
N PHE A 126 23.54 -8.16 29.06
CA PHE A 126 24.47 -8.69 30.07
C PHE A 126 23.86 -9.77 30.97
N SER A 127 22.56 -10.00 30.86
CA SER A 127 21.81 -11.01 31.62
C SER A 127 20.56 -11.45 30.87
N GLY A 128 19.98 -12.61 31.19
CA GLY A 128 18.72 -13.05 30.58
C GLY A 128 17.55 -12.07 30.77
N ARG A 129 17.50 -11.36 31.92
CA ARG A 129 16.48 -10.30 32.15
C ARG A 129 16.68 -9.11 31.21
N ASP A 130 17.93 -8.69 31.03
CA ASP A 130 18.26 -7.60 30.11
C ASP A 130 17.98 -8.01 28.66
N LEU A 131 18.33 -9.23 28.27
CA LEU A 131 18.03 -9.80 26.96
C LEU A 131 16.52 -9.75 26.66
N ARG A 132 15.69 -10.24 27.58
CA ARG A 132 14.22 -10.17 27.44
C ARG A 132 13.74 -8.73 27.27
N ARG A 133 14.25 -7.80 28.08
CA ARG A 133 13.92 -6.37 27.97
C ARG A 133 14.29 -5.79 26.60
N LYS A 134 15.45 -6.16 26.04
CA LYS A 134 15.89 -5.70 24.70
C LYS A 134 15.02 -6.29 23.60
N LEU A 135 14.68 -7.57 23.67
CA LEU A 135 13.76 -8.22 22.72
C LEU A 135 12.35 -7.59 22.81
N ASP A 136 11.82 -7.38 24.00
CA ASP A 136 10.54 -6.69 24.20
C ASP A 136 10.56 -5.27 23.61
N ALA A 137 11.69 -4.57 23.68
CA ALA A 137 11.84 -3.26 23.06
C ALA A 137 11.79 -3.33 21.52
N LEU A 138 12.38 -4.36 20.90
CA LEU A 138 12.27 -4.60 19.45
C LEU A 138 10.83 -4.94 19.04
N VAL A 139 10.15 -5.80 19.81
CA VAL A 139 8.74 -6.15 19.60
C VAL A 139 7.86 -4.89 19.65
N LYS A 140 8.03 -4.06 20.70
CA LYS A 140 7.32 -2.78 20.83
C LYS A 140 7.62 -1.84 19.68
N ALA A 141 8.88 -1.74 19.26
CA ALA A 141 9.26 -0.90 18.13
C ALA A 141 8.61 -1.35 16.82
N GLY A 142 8.48 -2.66 16.58
CA GLY A 142 7.72 -3.21 15.46
C GLY A 142 6.23 -2.88 15.54
N GLN A 143 5.62 -2.99 16.71
CA GLN A 143 4.22 -2.59 16.93
C GLN A 143 4.01 -1.09 16.66
N THR A 144 4.90 -0.23 17.17
CA THR A 144 4.88 1.22 16.90
C THR A 144 5.07 1.52 15.41
N ALA A 145 6.00 0.83 14.74
CA ALA A 145 6.26 1.02 13.32
C ALA A 145 5.02 0.74 12.45
N ARG A 146 4.18 -0.24 12.84
CA ARG A 146 2.90 -0.48 12.18
C ARG A 146 1.97 0.73 12.22
N TRP A 147 1.87 1.40 13.38
CA TRP A 147 1.07 2.63 13.53
C TRP A 147 1.65 3.79 12.71
N LEU A 148 2.97 3.96 12.73
CA LEU A 148 3.65 4.99 11.93
C LEU A 148 3.44 4.81 10.42
N ILE A 149 3.32 3.57 9.94
CA ILE A 149 2.95 3.31 8.54
C ILE A 149 1.52 3.79 8.28
N LEU A 150 0.56 3.43 9.14
CA LEU A 150 -0.85 3.83 8.97
C LEU A 150 -1.01 5.35 8.96
N GLU A 151 -0.40 6.04 9.94
CA GLU A 151 -0.36 7.51 10.01
C GLU A 151 0.27 8.10 8.73
N GLY A 152 1.41 7.57 8.30
CA GLY A 152 2.08 8.02 7.08
C GLY A 152 1.25 7.85 5.81
N PHE A 153 0.27 6.95 5.80
CA PHE A 153 -0.64 6.74 4.67
C PHE A 153 -1.91 7.59 4.71
N GLU A 154 -2.19 8.32 5.79
CA GLU A 154 -3.44 9.06 5.95
C GLU A 154 -3.67 10.10 4.86
N THR A 155 -2.73 11.04 4.70
CA THR A 155 -2.81 12.09 3.68
C THR A 155 -2.88 11.50 2.26
N TYR A 156 -2.12 10.43 2.00
CA TYR A 156 -2.12 9.79 0.69
C TYR A 156 -3.45 9.11 0.38
N THR A 157 -3.99 8.38 1.35
CA THR A 157 -5.25 7.64 1.21
C THR A 157 -6.40 8.62 1.00
N ARG A 158 -6.45 9.72 1.75
CA ARG A 158 -7.40 10.83 1.53
C ARG A 158 -7.31 11.35 0.10
N SER A 159 -6.10 11.68 -0.38
CA SER A 159 -5.91 12.17 -1.74
C SER A 159 -6.39 11.16 -2.80
N LYS A 160 -6.23 9.85 -2.56
CA LYS A 160 -6.71 8.80 -3.46
C LYS A 160 -8.22 8.59 -3.41
N LEU A 161 -8.85 8.78 -2.27
CA LEU A 161 -10.30 8.80 -2.14
C LEU A 161 -10.91 10.00 -2.88
N GLU A 162 -10.33 11.20 -2.74
CA GLU A 162 -10.77 12.39 -3.50
C GLU A 162 -10.56 12.24 -5.02
N GLU A 163 -9.45 11.61 -5.44
CA GLU A 163 -9.22 11.26 -6.85
C GLU A 163 -10.27 10.28 -7.34
N ALA A 164 -10.55 9.22 -6.58
CA ALA A 164 -11.57 8.23 -6.89
C ALA A 164 -12.98 8.85 -6.96
N ASN A 165 -13.34 9.69 -5.98
CA ASN A 165 -14.62 10.41 -5.94
C ASN A 165 -14.85 11.20 -7.22
N ARG A 166 -13.84 11.95 -7.66
CA ARG A 166 -13.89 12.72 -8.92
C ARG A 166 -13.97 11.84 -10.17
N ILE A 167 -13.22 10.74 -10.21
CA ILE A 167 -13.26 9.82 -11.36
C ILE A 167 -14.67 9.24 -11.52
N VAL A 168 -15.29 8.78 -10.42
CA VAL A 168 -16.64 8.23 -10.46
C VAL A 168 -17.66 9.33 -10.78
N ALA A 169 -17.51 10.52 -10.20
CA ALA A 169 -18.38 11.66 -10.48
C ALA A 169 -18.33 12.08 -11.96
N GLN A 170 -17.14 12.17 -12.56
CA GLN A 170 -16.97 12.47 -13.97
C GLN A 170 -17.62 11.41 -14.86
N GLU A 171 -17.46 10.13 -14.50
CA GLU A 171 -18.07 9.03 -15.23
C GLU A 171 -19.61 9.09 -15.19
N LEU A 172 -20.20 9.34 -14.02
CA LEU A 172 -21.64 9.50 -13.87
C LEU A 172 -22.15 10.79 -14.53
N SER A 173 -21.33 11.86 -14.55
CA SER A 173 -21.71 13.12 -15.20
C SER A 173 -21.89 12.93 -16.70
N VAL A 174 -20.96 12.21 -17.32
CA VAL A 174 -21.02 11.85 -18.75
C VAL A 174 -22.20 10.93 -19.04
N HIS A 175 -22.56 10.06 -18.09
CA HIS A 175 -23.70 9.16 -18.25
C HIS A 175 -25.06 9.85 -18.11
N ASN A 176 -25.20 10.74 -17.12
CA ASN A 176 -26.46 11.40 -16.77
C ASN A 176 -26.66 12.76 -17.47
N GLU A 177 -25.69 13.18 -18.30
CA GLU A 177 -25.69 14.50 -18.97
C GLU A 177 -25.84 15.68 -17.98
N GLN A 178 -25.35 15.50 -16.75
CA GLN A 178 -25.44 16.48 -15.67
C GLN A 178 -24.08 16.62 -14.98
N SER A 179 -23.69 17.85 -14.64
CA SER A 179 -22.44 18.09 -13.92
C SER A 179 -22.55 17.60 -12.47
N ILE A 180 -21.76 16.58 -12.11
CA ILE A 180 -21.69 16.04 -10.76
C ILE A 180 -20.30 16.36 -10.19
N PRO A 181 -20.18 17.24 -9.17
CA PRO A 181 -18.88 17.64 -8.62
C PRO A 181 -18.20 16.51 -7.81
N GLY A 182 -18.99 15.61 -7.23
CA GLY A 182 -18.56 14.48 -6.42
C GLY A 182 -19.69 13.48 -6.25
N VAL A 183 -19.39 12.24 -5.88
CA VAL A 183 -20.42 11.23 -5.57
C VAL A 183 -20.59 10.99 -4.07
N LEU A 184 -19.61 11.39 -3.28
CA LEU A 184 -19.61 11.38 -1.81
C LEU A 184 -19.26 12.76 -1.27
N ASP A 185 -19.84 13.09 -0.11
CA ASP A 185 -19.51 14.29 0.67
C ASP A 185 -18.28 14.07 1.56
N ASP A 186 -17.78 15.12 2.18
CA ASP A 186 -16.55 15.06 2.99
C ASP A 186 -16.71 14.14 4.21
N ILE A 187 -17.91 14.05 4.79
CA ILE A 187 -18.21 13.18 5.93
C ILE A 187 -18.11 11.71 5.50
N ALA A 188 -18.69 11.35 4.35
CA ALA A 188 -18.60 10.00 3.80
C ALA A 188 -17.17 9.65 3.38
N LEU A 189 -16.41 10.62 2.85
CA LEU A 189 -14.99 10.43 2.54
C LEU A 189 -14.15 10.20 3.80
N ASP A 190 -14.42 10.92 4.89
CA ASP A 190 -13.76 10.71 6.19
C ASP A 190 -14.11 9.34 6.81
N GLY A 191 -15.37 8.91 6.66
CA GLY A 191 -15.81 7.57 7.03
C GLY A 191 -15.07 6.48 6.24
N LEU A 192 -14.92 6.66 4.92
CA LEU A 192 -14.15 5.76 4.07
C LEU A 192 -12.65 5.78 4.39
N LEU A 193 -12.07 6.93 4.68
CA LEU A 193 -10.68 7.04 5.11
C LEU A 193 -10.44 6.22 6.37
N THR A 194 -11.29 6.40 7.38
CA THR A 194 -11.26 5.63 8.63
C THR A 194 -11.39 4.14 8.35
N HIS A 195 -12.33 3.74 7.50
CA HIS A 195 -12.51 2.34 7.10
C HIS A 195 -11.26 1.76 6.41
N MET A 196 -10.64 2.50 5.47
CA MET A 196 -9.46 2.03 4.75
C MET A 196 -8.23 1.89 5.65
N LEU A 197 -8.05 2.79 6.61
CA LEU A 197 -6.90 2.83 7.53
C LEU A 197 -7.05 1.92 8.74
N PHE A 198 -8.24 1.84 9.34
CA PHE A 198 -8.49 1.17 10.62
C PHE A 198 -9.49 0.01 10.54
N GLY A 199 -10.21 -0.14 9.42
CA GLY A 199 -11.21 -1.20 9.21
C GLY A 199 -12.63 -0.76 9.62
N SER A 200 -13.60 -1.66 9.48
CA SER A 200 -14.97 -1.41 9.96
C SER A 200 -15.11 -1.76 11.44
N ALA A 201 -15.82 -0.90 12.18
CA ALA A 201 -16.23 -1.17 13.56
C ALA A 201 -17.33 -2.25 13.67
N ASP A 202 -17.97 -2.60 12.55
CA ASP A 202 -19.08 -3.55 12.48
C ASP A 202 -18.60 -5.00 12.67
N GLY A 203 -18.30 -5.34 13.94
CA GLY A 203 -18.65 -6.56 14.66
C GLY A 203 -18.17 -7.93 14.18
N SER A 204 -18.09 -8.20 12.87
CA SER A 204 -17.68 -9.51 12.37
C SER A 204 -16.18 -9.70 12.55
N SER A 205 -15.82 -10.63 13.44
CA SER A 205 -14.44 -10.89 13.88
C SER A 205 -13.46 -11.22 12.76
N THR A 206 -13.96 -11.60 11.58
CA THR A 206 -13.18 -11.97 10.39
C THR A 206 -12.83 -10.79 9.45
N GLN A 207 -13.44 -9.62 9.58
CA GLN A 207 -13.19 -8.45 8.71
C GLN A 207 -12.66 -7.21 9.46
N ARG A 208 -12.00 -7.38 10.62
CA ARG A 208 -11.44 -6.24 11.39
C ARG A 208 -10.16 -5.64 10.79
N SER A 209 -9.51 -6.31 9.82
CA SER A 209 -8.26 -5.80 9.26
C SER A 209 -8.53 -4.72 8.19
N SER A 210 -7.96 -3.53 8.38
CA SER A 210 -8.05 -2.44 7.40
C SER A 210 -7.40 -2.80 6.06
N ILE A 211 -7.76 -2.06 5.00
CA ILE A 211 -7.16 -2.26 3.66
C ILE A 211 -5.66 -2.01 3.72
N VAL A 212 -5.23 -0.91 4.35
CA VAL A 212 -3.81 -0.59 4.48
C VAL A 212 -3.08 -1.63 5.34
N SER A 213 -3.67 -2.08 6.44
CA SER A 213 -3.10 -3.16 7.27
C SER A 213 -2.86 -4.43 6.45
N ARG A 214 -3.85 -4.88 5.67
CA ARG A 214 -3.69 -6.06 4.80
C ARG A 214 -2.61 -5.86 3.74
N MET A 215 -2.45 -4.64 3.23
CA MET A 215 -1.38 -4.32 2.29
C MET A 215 -0.01 -4.39 2.96
N VAL A 216 0.11 -3.92 4.21
CA VAL A 216 1.31 -4.06 5.03
C VAL A 216 1.59 -5.53 5.32
N ASP A 217 0.60 -6.32 5.72
CA ASP A 217 0.80 -7.76 6.01
C ASP A 217 1.35 -8.50 4.78
N LYS A 218 0.84 -8.19 3.58
CA LYS A 218 1.40 -8.70 2.32
C LYS A 218 2.81 -8.19 2.03
N ALA A 219 3.15 -6.98 2.45
CA ALA A 219 4.50 -6.44 2.32
C ALA A 219 5.52 -7.13 3.25
N LEU A 220 5.06 -7.77 4.33
CA LEU A 220 5.92 -8.54 5.24
C LEU A 220 6.30 -9.92 4.67
N ALA A 221 5.49 -10.47 3.76
CA ALA A 221 5.73 -11.79 3.16
C ALA A 221 7.14 -11.88 2.52
N PRO A 222 7.89 -12.98 2.68
CA PRO A 222 9.30 -13.06 2.24
C PRO A 222 9.52 -12.71 0.76
N ASP A 223 8.58 -13.07 -0.10
CA ASP A 223 8.60 -12.86 -1.55
C ASP A 223 8.04 -11.48 -1.98
N ALA A 224 7.64 -10.63 -1.03
CA ALA A 224 7.16 -9.29 -1.32
C ALA A 224 8.23 -8.48 -2.06
N PHE A 225 7.77 -7.70 -3.04
CA PHE A 225 8.61 -6.75 -3.80
C PHE A 225 9.69 -7.36 -4.71
N ARG A 226 9.62 -8.67 -5.00
CA ARG A 226 10.47 -9.29 -6.03
C ARG A 226 10.29 -8.60 -7.41
N THR A 227 9.05 -8.33 -7.79
CA THR A 227 8.69 -7.79 -9.12
C THR A 227 8.46 -6.28 -9.12
N TYR A 228 8.13 -5.68 -7.98
CA TYR A 228 7.69 -4.28 -7.90
C TYR A 228 8.38 -3.54 -6.76
N ASP A 229 8.73 -2.27 -6.98
CA ASP A 229 9.18 -1.42 -5.88
C ASP A 229 8.05 -1.17 -4.86
N PRO A 230 8.37 -1.00 -3.56
CA PRO A 230 7.36 -0.81 -2.53
C PRO A 230 6.42 0.37 -2.80
N ALA A 231 6.94 1.52 -3.27
CA ALA A 231 6.09 2.68 -3.54
C ALA A 231 5.06 2.41 -4.64
N ARG A 232 5.46 1.70 -5.71
CA ARG A 232 4.55 1.29 -6.79
C ARG A 232 3.51 0.31 -6.29
N TYR A 233 3.89 -0.68 -5.49
CA TYR A 233 2.94 -1.63 -4.90
C TYR A 233 1.85 -0.90 -4.10
N PHE A 234 2.23 -0.04 -3.15
CA PHE A 234 1.25 0.69 -2.33
C PHE A 234 0.42 1.66 -3.16
N THR A 235 1.04 2.39 -4.09
CA THR A 235 0.33 3.37 -4.95
C THR A 235 -0.73 2.72 -5.83
N LEU A 236 -0.39 1.64 -6.53
CA LEU A 236 -1.33 1.00 -7.46
C LEU A 236 -2.49 0.35 -6.69
N ASN A 237 -2.18 -0.36 -5.61
CA ASN A 237 -3.20 -1.01 -4.81
C ASN A 237 -4.11 0.00 -4.11
N LEU A 238 -3.57 1.06 -3.47
CA LEU A 238 -4.41 2.07 -2.83
C LEU A 238 -5.32 2.79 -3.80
N LYS A 239 -4.82 3.16 -4.99
CA LYS A 239 -5.64 3.78 -6.02
C LYS A 239 -6.81 2.88 -6.45
N SER A 240 -6.52 1.60 -6.72
CA SER A 240 -7.55 0.63 -7.11
C SER A 240 -8.58 0.43 -6.00
N ARG A 241 -8.13 0.27 -4.75
CA ARG A 241 -9.01 0.05 -3.60
C ARG A 241 -9.86 1.27 -3.28
N ALA A 242 -9.30 2.47 -3.33
CA ALA A 242 -10.08 3.70 -3.13
C ALA A 242 -11.21 3.81 -4.17
N LEU A 243 -10.95 3.47 -5.43
CA LEU A 243 -11.99 3.44 -6.47
C LEU A 243 -13.07 2.40 -6.17
N ASP A 244 -12.69 1.19 -5.77
CA ASP A 244 -13.63 0.12 -5.41
C ASP A 244 -14.49 0.50 -4.21
N GLU A 245 -13.91 1.14 -3.18
CA GLU A 245 -14.63 1.56 -1.98
C GLU A 245 -15.61 2.69 -2.28
N VAL A 246 -15.21 3.73 -3.02
CA VAL A 246 -16.13 4.80 -3.44
C VAL A 246 -17.30 4.23 -4.23
N ARG A 247 -17.04 3.33 -5.19
CA ARG A 247 -18.09 2.66 -5.98
C ARG A 247 -19.03 1.86 -5.08
N ARG A 248 -18.48 1.08 -4.15
CA ARG A 248 -19.29 0.27 -3.23
C ARG A 248 -20.21 1.14 -2.39
N THR A 249 -19.72 2.26 -1.87
CA THR A 249 -20.49 3.18 -1.03
C THR A 249 -21.68 3.80 -1.77
N VAL A 250 -21.51 4.12 -3.05
CA VAL A 250 -22.60 4.67 -3.88
C VAL A 250 -23.49 3.58 -4.50
N GLY A 251 -23.24 2.31 -4.19
CA GLY A 251 -24.00 1.18 -4.73
C GLY A 251 -23.66 0.84 -6.19
N ASP A 252 -22.54 1.33 -6.73
CA ASP A 252 -22.12 1.06 -8.09
C ASP A 252 -21.46 -0.32 -8.20
N PRO A 253 -22.03 -1.27 -8.96
CA PRO A 253 -21.40 -2.57 -9.15
C PRO A 253 -20.06 -2.41 -9.87
N HIS A 254 -19.10 -3.29 -9.60
CA HIS A 254 -17.77 -3.26 -10.24
C HIS A 254 -17.81 -3.23 -11.79
N ILE A 255 -18.85 -3.81 -12.40
CA ILE A 255 -19.04 -3.83 -13.85
C ILE A 255 -19.80 -2.60 -14.39
N GLY A 256 -20.27 -1.71 -13.52
CA GLY A 256 -21.06 -0.52 -13.85
C GLY A 256 -20.45 0.33 -14.97
N PRO A 257 -19.14 0.63 -14.96
CA PRO A 257 -18.50 1.39 -16.04
C PRO A 257 -18.63 0.76 -17.41
N LYS A 258 -18.53 -0.57 -17.49
CA LYS A 258 -18.67 -1.27 -18.76
C LYS A 258 -20.11 -1.20 -19.25
N ILE A 259 -21.08 -1.33 -18.36
CA ILE A 259 -22.52 -1.26 -18.68
C ILE A 259 -22.88 0.12 -19.23
N ARG A 260 -22.48 1.20 -18.53
CA ARG A 260 -22.75 2.58 -18.97
C ARG A 260 -22.11 2.90 -20.32
N ARG A 261 -20.85 2.50 -20.53
CA ARG A 261 -20.19 2.65 -21.84
C ARG A 261 -20.91 1.89 -22.95
N LEU A 262 -21.34 0.65 -22.67
CA LEU A 262 -22.05 -0.16 -23.65
C LEU A 262 -23.41 0.44 -24.00
N GLN A 263 -24.15 0.94 -23.01
CA GLN A 263 -25.43 1.61 -23.25
C GLN A 263 -25.27 2.84 -24.15
N GLN A 264 -24.22 3.64 -23.95
CA GLN A 264 -23.92 4.78 -24.84
C GLN A 264 -23.59 4.35 -26.27
N GLN A 265 -22.95 3.18 -26.44
CA GLN A 265 -22.58 2.64 -27.76
C GLN A 265 -23.76 2.01 -28.50
N VAL A 266 -24.56 1.20 -27.81
CA VAL A 266 -25.66 0.42 -28.41
C VAL A 266 -26.96 1.21 -28.46
N GLN A 267 -27.09 2.26 -27.64
CA GLN A 267 -28.32 3.04 -27.47
C GLN A 267 -29.55 2.16 -27.18
N ALA A 268 -29.35 1.10 -26.38
CA ALA A 268 -30.39 0.16 -26.02
C ALA A 268 -31.60 0.88 -25.41
N THR A 269 -32.79 0.59 -25.93
CA THR A 269 -34.04 1.27 -25.52
C THR A 269 -34.62 0.69 -24.23
N ASN A 270 -34.26 -0.54 -23.90
CA ASN A 270 -34.68 -1.22 -22.69
C ASN A 270 -33.52 -2.03 -22.07
N ILE A 271 -33.66 -2.38 -20.79
CA ILE A 271 -32.61 -3.08 -20.05
C ILE A 271 -32.41 -4.51 -20.57
N GLU A 272 -33.43 -5.18 -21.12
CA GLU A 272 -33.32 -6.56 -21.64
C GLU A 272 -32.38 -6.60 -22.85
N GLU A 273 -32.55 -5.64 -23.76
CA GLU A 273 -31.70 -5.43 -24.93
C GLU A 273 -30.25 -5.14 -24.51
N LEU A 274 -30.04 -4.27 -23.51
CA LEU A 274 -28.71 -3.99 -22.98
C LEU A 274 -28.06 -5.22 -22.37
N VAL A 275 -28.81 -6.00 -21.58
CA VAL A 275 -28.31 -7.24 -20.96
C VAL A 275 -27.92 -8.26 -22.02
N ARG A 276 -28.75 -8.42 -23.06
CA ARG A 276 -28.46 -9.31 -24.19
C ARG A 276 -27.19 -8.86 -24.91
N ALA A 277 -27.10 -7.59 -25.31
CA ALA A 277 -25.91 -7.04 -25.98
C ALA A 277 -24.64 -7.19 -25.13
N TYR A 278 -24.75 -6.99 -23.81
CA TYR A 278 -23.63 -7.17 -22.90
C TYR A 278 -23.18 -8.64 -22.84
N ASN A 279 -24.11 -9.58 -22.74
CA ASN A 279 -23.79 -11.01 -22.65
C ASN A 279 -23.25 -11.56 -23.97
N GLU A 280 -23.66 -11.01 -25.11
CA GLU A 280 -23.07 -11.31 -26.41
C GLU A 280 -21.61 -10.84 -26.51
N GLN A 281 -21.31 -9.63 -26.02
CA GLN A 281 -19.95 -9.09 -26.03
C GLN A 281 -19.04 -9.72 -24.95
N TYR A 282 -19.59 -10.06 -23.78
CA TYR A 282 -18.86 -10.58 -22.62
C TYR A 282 -19.47 -11.89 -22.07
N PRO A 283 -19.44 -13.00 -22.83
CA PRO A 283 -20.16 -14.24 -22.49
C PRO A 283 -19.68 -14.92 -21.21
N LYS A 284 -18.48 -14.59 -20.72
CA LYS A 284 -17.92 -15.15 -19.47
C LYS A 284 -18.41 -14.42 -18.21
N GLU A 285 -18.87 -13.18 -18.32
CA GLU A 285 -19.20 -12.34 -17.15
C GLU A 285 -20.67 -12.46 -16.72
N ASN A 286 -21.57 -12.85 -17.63
CA ASN A 286 -23.03 -13.03 -17.44
C ASN A 286 -23.68 -11.91 -16.59
N LEU A 287 -24.14 -10.86 -17.26
CA LEU A 287 -24.90 -9.77 -16.67
C LEU A 287 -26.35 -10.21 -16.40
N GLY A 288 -26.77 -10.05 -15.14
CA GLY A 288 -28.16 -10.18 -14.74
C GLY A 288 -28.86 -8.83 -14.62
N TRP A 289 -30.19 -8.85 -14.80
CA TRP A 289 -31.07 -7.66 -14.73
C TRP A 289 -30.79 -6.75 -13.53
N LYS A 290 -30.73 -7.30 -12.32
CA LYS A 290 -30.54 -6.51 -11.09
C LYS A 290 -29.24 -5.70 -11.09
N ARG A 291 -28.16 -6.25 -11.65
CA ARG A 291 -26.86 -5.55 -11.75
C ARG A 291 -26.88 -4.48 -12.82
N ALA A 292 -27.61 -4.71 -13.91
CA ALA A 292 -27.81 -3.71 -14.96
C ALA A 292 -28.60 -2.51 -14.42
N VAL A 293 -29.73 -2.76 -13.76
CA VAL A 293 -30.52 -1.71 -13.10
C VAL A 293 -29.65 -0.94 -12.11
N ALA A 294 -28.96 -1.63 -11.20
CA ALA A 294 -28.11 -0.98 -10.21
C ALA A 294 -27.03 -0.09 -10.86
N ALA A 295 -26.38 -0.56 -11.92
CA ALA A 295 -25.37 0.23 -12.63
C ALA A 295 -25.91 1.51 -13.29
N LEU A 296 -27.14 1.47 -13.79
CA LEU A 296 -27.76 2.61 -14.48
C LEU A 296 -28.47 3.57 -13.53
N SER A 297 -28.91 3.09 -12.36
CA SER A 297 -29.60 3.91 -11.36
C SER A 297 -28.66 4.57 -10.34
N VAL A 298 -27.35 4.37 -10.45
CA VAL A 298 -26.37 4.97 -9.52
C VAL A 298 -26.35 6.48 -9.72
N GLY A 299 -26.51 7.20 -8.60
CA GLY A 299 -26.40 8.65 -8.53
C GLY A 299 -25.50 9.10 -7.37
N PRO A 300 -25.24 10.41 -7.25
CA PRO A 300 -24.51 10.95 -6.10
C PRO A 300 -25.26 10.66 -4.80
N ALA A 301 -24.53 10.52 -3.70
CA ALA A 301 -25.15 10.43 -2.37
C ALA A 301 -25.96 11.70 -2.08
N ALA A 302 -27.08 11.54 -1.35
CA ALA A 302 -28.06 12.61 -1.15
C ALA A 302 -27.46 13.90 -0.54
N GLY A 303 -26.42 13.78 0.30
CA GLY A 303 -25.74 14.92 0.91
C GLY A 303 -24.92 15.79 -0.06
N VAL A 304 -24.53 15.25 -1.22
CA VAL A 304 -23.62 15.95 -2.14
C VAL A 304 -24.32 17.07 -2.92
N MET A 305 -25.60 16.88 -3.26
CA MET A 305 -26.40 17.87 -4.00
C MET A 305 -26.97 18.98 -3.11
N ALA A 306 -26.77 18.90 -1.79
CA ALA A 306 -27.25 19.88 -0.82
C ALA A 306 -26.28 21.06 -0.60
N VAL A 307 -25.05 20.96 -1.11
CA VAL A 307 -24.09 22.08 -1.11
C VAL A 307 -24.51 23.03 -2.24
N PRO A 308 -24.68 24.34 -1.97
CA PRO A 308 -25.15 25.30 -2.97
C PRO A 308 -24.25 25.22 -4.21
N LEU A 309 -24.91 25.12 -5.37
CA LEU A 309 -24.28 25.02 -6.69
C LEU A 309 -23.20 26.10 -6.82
N ILE A 310 -21.95 25.68 -6.67
CA ILE A 310 -20.79 26.40 -7.19
C ILE A 310 -21.09 26.61 -8.66
N THR A 311 -21.08 27.86 -9.10
CA THR A 311 -21.47 28.21 -10.46
C THR A 311 -20.57 27.51 -11.48
N ASP A 312 -21.09 27.20 -12.67
CA ASP A 312 -20.30 26.57 -13.76
C ASP A 312 -19.00 27.32 -14.08
N GLU A 313 -18.97 28.63 -13.77
CA GLU A 313 -17.81 29.51 -13.92
C GLU A 313 -16.71 29.17 -12.90
N GLU A 314 -17.05 28.96 -11.63
CA GLU A 314 -16.13 28.55 -10.57
C GLU A 314 -15.62 27.12 -10.76
N LEU A 315 -16.46 26.20 -11.27
CA LEU A 315 -16.04 24.84 -11.65
C LEU A 315 -15.03 24.84 -12.81
N ARG A 316 -15.23 25.71 -13.81
CA ARG A 316 -14.26 25.92 -14.90
C ARG A 316 -12.96 26.52 -14.39
N GLU A 317 -13.01 27.51 -13.50
CA GLU A 317 -11.83 28.12 -12.92
C GLU A 317 -11.02 27.11 -12.08
N TYR A 318 -11.70 26.24 -11.32
CA TYR A 318 -11.07 25.15 -10.58
C TYR A 318 -10.39 24.12 -11.50
N SER A 319 -10.99 23.83 -12.64
CA SER A 319 -10.41 22.93 -13.65
C SER A 319 -9.20 23.55 -14.36
N GLY A 320 -9.21 24.87 -14.58
CA GLY A 320 -8.14 25.63 -15.25
C GLY A 320 -6.88 25.83 -14.41
N ARG A 321 -6.99 25.89 -13.08
CA ARG A 321 -5.82 26.06 -12.17
C ARG A 321 -4.84 24.88 -12.18
N ARG A 322 -5.21 23.72 -12.75
CA ARG A 322 -4.26 22.60 -13.00
C ARG A 322 -3.32 22.82 -14.19
N GLY A 323 -3.58 23.82 -15.05
CA GLY A 323 -2.75 24.11 -16.23
C GLY A 323 -1.58 25.06 -15.99
N SER A 324 -1.67 26.01 -15.03
CA SER A 324 -0.67 27.08 -14.90
C SER A 324 0.38 26.88 -13.81
N SER A 325 0.20 25.97 -12.84
CA SER A 325 1.20 25.75 -11.78
C SER A 325 2.36 24.81 -12.17
N ALA A 326 2.45 24.41 -13.44
CA ALA A 326 3.56 23.63 -13.98
C ALA A 326 4.60 24.48 -14.74
N ALA A 327 4.43 25.80 -14.74
CA ALA A 327 5.35 26.77 -15.34
C ALA A 327 5.69 27.87 -14.32
N ALA A 328 6.32 27.50 -13.21
CA ALA A 328 7.12 28.35 -12.34
C ALA A 328 8.12 27.47 -11.58
#